data_AF-A0A523ULA1-F1
#
_entry.id   AF-A0A523ULA1-F1
#
_cell.length_a   1.000
_cell.length_b   1.000
_cell.length_c   1.000
_cell.angle_alpha   90.00
_cell.angle_beta   90.00
_cell.angle_gamma   90.00
#
_symmetry.space_group_name_H-M   'P 1'
#
loop_
_entity.id
_entity.type
_entity.pdbx_description
1 polymer ?
#
loop_
_entity_poly.entity_id
_entity_poly.type
_entity_poly.pdbx_seq_one_letter_code
_entity_poly.pdbx_strand_id
1 'polypeptide(L)'
;MVVCPCKIGPKPEEMPVQDIKDELNALLYAEEVQKACKAEDRELLSIIITQPKAHQFDFLTGKTEWKVRGKWKRPDEGFDIERNVQLDVEFKDAADECVGKRVIELLKAYNQKVVSEELLYARTIPIEEGTL
;
A
#
# COMPACT_ATOMS: atom_id res chain seq x y z
N MET A 1 21.79 9.06 -10.83
CA MET A 1 21.69 7.76 -10.13
C MET A 1 20.38 7.78 -9.36
N VAL A 2 19.51 6.80 -9.61
CA VAL A 2 18.30 6.60 -8.80
C VAL A 2 18.74 6.08 -7.43
N VAL A 3 18.20 6.63 -6.35
CA VAL A 3 18.54 6.26 -4.96
C VAL A 3 17.28 5.71 -4.29
N CYS A 4 17.41 4.75 -3.36
CA CYS A 4 16.23 4.19 -2.68
C CYS A 4 15.43 5.29 -1.94
N PRO A 5 14.17 5.55 -2.33
CA PRO A 5 13.31 6.49 -1.62
C PRO A 5 13.08 6.05 -0.16
N CYS A 6 13.10 4.75 0.10
CA CYS A 6 12.98 4.18 1.45
C CYS A 6 14.08 4.63 2.44
N LYS A 7 15.26 5.05 1.96
CA LYS A 7 16.42 5.40 2.81
C LYS A 7 16.63 6.90 2.96
N ILE A 8 16.18 7.68 1.98
CA ILE A 8 16.48 9.11 1.90
C ILE A 8 15.26 9.98 1.56
N GLY A 9 14.09 9.36 1.37
CA GLY A 9 12.86 10.05 1.01
C GLY A 9 12.41 11.01 2.11
N PRO A 10 11.66 12.06 1.75
CA PRO A 10 11.07 12.96 2.73
C PRO A 10 10.07 12.22 3.62
N LYS A 11 9.72 12.82 4.75
CA LYS A 11 8.67 12.29 5.63
C LYS A 11 7.32 12.26 4.88
N PRO A 12 6.61 11.13 4.84
CA PRO A 12 5.35 11.01 4.09
C PRO A 12 4.28 12.04 4.46
N GLU A 13 4.26 12.48 5.72
CA GLU A 13 3.31 13.47 6.21
C GLU A 13 3.52 14.86 5.58
N GLU A 14 4.75 15.15 5.16
CA GLU A 14 5.13 16.44 4.56
C GLU A 14 4.99 16.41 3.02
N MET A 15 4.83 15.22 2.42
CA MET A 15 4.75 15.07 0.97
C MET A 15 3.41 15.59 0.41
N PRO A 16 3.42 16.23 -0.78
CA PRO A 16 2.23 16.42 -1.59
C PRO A 16 1.56 15.08 -1.93
N VAL A 17 0.24 15.11 -2.10
CA VAL A 17 -0.54 13.89 -2.42
C VAL A 17 -0.06 13.22 -3.71
N GLN A 18 0.33 14.01 -4.72
CA GLN A 18 0.82 13.47 -5.98
C GLN A 18 2.14 12.71 -5.79
N ASP A 19 3.09 13.31 -5.07
CA ASP A 19 4.38 12.68 -4.76
C ASP A 19 4.22 11.36 -3.99
N ILE A 20 3.22 11.26 -3.09
CA ILE A 20 2.91 10.00 -2.41
C ILE A 20 2.45 8.93 -3.40
N LYS A 21 1.55 9.28 -4.34
CA LYS A 21 1.07 8.35 -5.38
C LYS A 21 2.19 7.92 -6.31
N ASP A 22 3.04 8.85 -6.70
CA ASP A 22 4.16 8.61 -7.60
C ASP A 22 5.21 7.72 -6.91
N GLU A 23 5.53 7.98 -5.65
CA GLU A 23 6.47 7.15 -4.88
C GLU A 23 5.92 5.74 -4.62
N LEU A 24 4.62 5.60 -4.31
CA LEU A 24 3.98 4.29 -4.21
C LEU A 24 4.11 3.49 -5.51
N ASN A 25 3.76 4.08 -6.65
CA ASN A 25 3.91 3.39 -7.94
C ASN A 25 5.39 3.08 -8.26
N ALA A 26 6.30 3.97 -7.91
CA ALA A 26 7.73 3.78 -8.14
C ALA A 26 8.29 2.60 -7.32
N LEU A 27 7.95 2.52 -6.02
CA LEU A 27 8.36 1.42 -5.15
C LEU A 27 7.74 0.08 -5.58
N LEU A 28 6.46 0.10 -5.96
CA LEU A 28 5.72 -1.12 -6.29
C LEU A 28 6.05 -1.65 -7.69
N TYR A 29 6.33 -0.77 -8.66
CA TYR A 29 6.36 -1.17 -10.09
C TYR A 29 7.62 -0.75 -10.88
N ALA A 30 8.40 0.24 -10.44
CA ALA A 30 9.52 0.74 -11.24
C ALA A 30 10.81 -0.08 -11.02
N GLU A 31 11.30 -0.74 -12.06
CA GLU A 31 12.44 -1.66 -11.99
C GLU A 31 13.73 -0.95 -11.53
N GLU A 32 13.97 0.26 -12.00
CA GLU A 32 15.13 1.06 -11.62
C GLU A 32 15.13 1.44 -10.13
N VAL A 33 13.95 1.68 -9.56
CA VAL A 33 13.79 1.96 -8.13
C VAL A 33 14.00 0.68 -7.34
N GLN A 34 13.34 -0.41 -7.70
CA GLN A 34 13.52 -1.72 -7.06
C GLN A 34 15.01 -2.13 -7.04
N LYS A 35 15.74 -1.96 -8.15
CA LYS A 35 17.19 -2.20 -8.20
C LYS A 35 17.97 -1.28 -7.25
N ALA A 36 17.63 0.00 -7.19
CA ALA A 36 18.26 0.95 -6.26
C ALA A 36 17.97 0.60 -4.79
N CYS A 37 16.81 0.02 -4.49
CA CYS A 37 16.44 -0.51 -3.17
C CYS A 37 17.15 -1.83 -2.84
N LYS A 38 17.67 -2.55 -3.85
CA LYS A 38 18.03 -3.97 -3.76
C LYS A 38 16.84 -4.83 -3.32
N ALA A 39 15.67 -4.54 -3.91
CA ALA A 39 14.43 -5.25 -3.64
C ALA A 39 14.35 -6.52 -4.48
N GLU A 40 14.45 -7.67 -3.83
CA GLU A 40 14.51 -9.01 -4.45
C GLU A 40 13.47 -9.97 -3.88
N ASP A 41 13.08 -9.78 -2.60
CA ASP A 41 12.14 -10.65 -1.89
C ASP A 41 10.71 -10.34 -2.32
N ARG A 42 9.91 -11.37 -2.63
CA ARG A 42 8.53 -11.21 -3.10
C ARG A 42 7.58 -11.05 -1.92
N GLU A 43 6.74 -10.04 -1.99
CA GLU A 43 5.78 -9.69 -0.95
C GLU A 43 4.40 -9.41 -1.56
N LEU A 44 3.34 -9.74 -0.82
CA LEU A 44 1.97 -9.38 -1.15
C LEU A 44 1.52 -8.23 -0.25
N LEU A 45 1.27 -7.06 -0.84
CA LEU A 45 0.55 -5.97 -0.21
C LEU A 45 -0.96 -6.19 -0.36
N SER A 46 -1.68 -6.29 0.76
CA SER A 46 -3.15 -6.27 0.78
C SER A 46 -3.64 -4.97 1.42
N ILE A 47 -4.51 -4.26 0.73
CA ILE A 47 -5.21 -3.06 1.20
C ILE A 47 -6.70 -3.35 1.25
N ILE A 48 -7.33 -3.23 2.43
CA ILE A 48 -8.78 -3.38 2.59
C ILE A 48 -9.38 -2.00 2.88
N ILE A 49 -10.36 -1.63 2.06
CA ILE A 49 -11.03 -0.34 2.11
C ILE A 49 -12.53 -0.50 1.86
N THR A 50 -13.33 0.44 2.35
CA THR A 50 -14.76 0.52 2.03
C THR A 50 -14.97 0.70 0.53
N GLN A 51 -15.95 -0.01 -0.03
CA GLN A 51 -16.23 0.00 -1.46
C GLN A 51 -16.45 1.42 -2.03
N PRO A 52 -17.16 2.35 -1.36
CA PRO A 52 -17.35 3.71 -1.89
C PRO A 52 -16.05 4.50 -2.09
N LYS A 53 -15.00 4.19 -1.34
CA LYS A 53 -13.70 4.89 -1.41
C LYS A 53 -12.62 4.15 -2.20
N ALA A 54 -12.90 2.95 -2.69
CA ALA A 54 -11.94 2.15 -3.46
C ALA A 54 -11.35 2.90 -4.67
N HIS A 55 -12.14 3.75 -5.34
CA HIS A 55 -11.70 4.58 -6.47
C HIS A 55 -10.53 5.51 -6.15
N GLN A 56 -10.30 5.84 -4.86
CA GLN A 56 -9.17 6.66 -4.44
C GLN A 56 -7.83 5.93 -4.63
N PHE A 57 -7.84 4.62 -4.88
CA PHE A 57 -6.67 3.80 -5.20
C PHE A 57 -6.56 3.47 -6.70
N ASP A 58 -7.30 4.15 -7.57
CA ASP A 58 -7.23 3.95 -9.03
C ASP A 58 -5.88 4.35 -9.64
N PHE A 59 -5.06 5.08 -8.90
CA PHE A 59 -3.68 5.42 -9.30
C PHE A 59 -2.71 4.23 -9.24
N LEU A 60 -3.04 3.16 -8.52
CA LEU A 60 -2.21 1.94 -8.48
C LEU A 60 -2.38 1.16 -9.79
N THR A 61 -1.30 1.04 -10.55
CA THR A 61 -1.33 0.53 -11.92
C THR A 61 -1.39 -1.00 -12.04
N GLY A 62 -0.93 -1.73 -11.03
CA GLY A 62 -0.87 -3.20 -11.03
C GLY A 62 -1.49 -3.78 -9.77
N LYS A 63 -2.82 -3.93 -9.75
CA LYS A 63 -3.56 -4.47 -8.60
C LYS A 63 -4.63 -5.48 -9.04
N THR A 64 -4.87 -6.47 -8.20
CA THR A 64 -6.04 -7.36 -8.28
C THR A 64 -7.09 -6.89 -7.30
N GLU A 65 -8.34 -6.81 -7.74
CA GLU A 65 -9.47 -6.37 -6.92
C GLU A 65 -10.38 -7.53 -6.52
N TRP A 66 -10.65 -7.66 -5.22
CA TRP A 66 -11.61 -8.61 -4.67
C TRP A 66 -12.77 -7.89 -3.99
N LYS A 67 -14.00 -8.29 -4.33
CA LYS A 67 -15.20 -7.87 -3.58
C LYS A 67 -15.30 -8.69 -2.31
N VAL A 68 -15.18 -8.04 -1.16
CA VAL A 68 -15.16 -8.72 0.14
C VAL A 68 -16.18 -8.10 1.08
N ARG A 69 -16.62 -8.88 2.07
CA ARG A 69 -17.55 -8.42 3.11
C ARG A 69 -16.84 -8.51 4.45
N GLY A 70 -16.63 -7.36 5.08
CA GLY A 70 -16.03 -7.29 6.42
C GLY A 70 -17.09 -7.00 7.46
N LYS A 71 -16.95 -7.58 8.65
CA LYS A 71 -17.68 -7.15 9.84
C LYS A 71 -16.66 -6.52 10.79
N TRP A 72 -16.50 -5.21 10.69
CA TRP A 72 -15.50 -4.49 11.48
C TRP A 72 -16.12 -4.02 12.79
N LYS A 73 -15.37 -4.17 13.88
CA LYS A 73 -15.74 -3.58 15.17
C LYS A 73 -15.28 -2.13 15.15
N ARG A 74 -16.20 -1.19 15.31
CA ARG A 74 -15.87 0.22 15.45
C ARG A 74 -15.38 0.53 16.88
N PRO A 75 -14.56 1.57 17.07
CA PRO A 75 -14.12 1.98 18.39
C PRO A 75 -15.26 2.40 19.33
N ASP A 76 -16.42 2.80 18.80
CA ASP A 76 -17.63 3.22 19.52
C ASP A 76 -18.62 2.06 19.83
N GLU A 77 -18.12 0.82 19.87
CA GLU A 77 -18.82 -0.41 20.30
C GLU A 77 -19.85 -1.01 19.32
N GLY A 78 -20.04 -0.42 18.15
CA GLY A 78 -20.84 -1.00 17.07
C GLY A 78 -20.11 -2.03 16.19
N PHE A 79 -20.87 -2.85 15.46
CA PHE A 79 -20.36 -3.57 14.28
C PHE A 79 -20.99 -2.97 13.03
N ASP A 80 -20.17 -2.59 12.06
CA ASP A 80 -20.67 -2.30 10.72
C ASP A 80 -20.38 -3.48 9.79
N ILE A 81 -21.40 -3.87 9.03
CA ILE A 81 -21.26 -4.82 7.93
C ILE A 81 -21.06 -3.98 6.67
N GLU A 82 -19.82 -3.58 6.45
CA GLU A 82 -19.46 -2.77 5.29
C GLU A 82 -19.11 -3.64 4.08
N ARG A 83 -19.55 -3.19 2.90
CA ARG A 83 -19.04 -3.72 1.65
C ARG A 83 -17.64 -3.17 1.46
N ASN A 84 -16.68 -4.06 1.34
CA ASN A 84 -15.28 -3.71 1.23
C ASN A 84 -14.72 -4.19 -0.10
N VAL A 85 -13.59 -3.61 -0.44
CA VAL A 85 -12.75 -4.03 -1.54
C VAL A 85 -11.39 -4.34 -0.95
N GLN A 86 -10.85 -5.52 -1.30
CA GLN A 86 -9.45 -5.84 -1.05
C GLN A 86 -8.68 -5.62 -2.36
N LEU A 87 -7.62 -4.84 -2.28
CA LEU A 87 -6.67 -4.61 -3.37
C LEU A 87 -5.39 -5.36 -3.02
N ASP A 88 -5.00 -6.28 -3.88
CA ASP A 88 -3.78 -7.06 -3.74
C ASP A 88 -2.76 -6.60 -4.78
N VAL A 89 -1.54 -6.33 -4.32
CA VAL A 89 -0.40 -5.91 -5.15
C VAL A 89 0.81 -6.76 -4.77
N GLU A 90 1.30 -7.56 -5.71
CA GLU A 90 2.61 -8.18 -5.55
C GLU A 90 3.69 -7.13 -5.81
N PHE A 91 4.69 -7.07 -4.93
CA PHE A 91 5.85 -6.18 -5.08
C PHE A 91 7.11 -6.87 -4.55
N LYS A 92 8.25 -6.18 -4.71
CA LYS A 92 9.52 -6.63 -4.17
C LYS A 92 9.94 -5.78 -2.97
N ASP A 93 10.41 -6.43 -1.93
CA ASP A 93 11.04 -5.78 -0.78
C ASP A 93 12.54 -6.09 -0.74
N ALA A 94 13.27 -5.24 -0.03
CA ALA A 94 14.66 -5.46 0.30
C ALA A 94 14.76 -6.38 1.52
N ALA A 95 15.90 -7.06 1.67
CA ALA A 95 16.14 -7.96 2.81
C ALA A 95 16.07 -7.29 4.20
N ASP A 96 16.13 -5.95 4.28
CA ASP A 96 15.93 -5.16 5.50
C ASP A 96 14.47 -4.65 5.68
N GLU A 97 13.56 -5.10 4.80
CA GLU A 97 12.13 -4.77 4.71
C GLU A 97 11.85 -3.27 4.53
N CYS A 98 12.83 -2.51 4.01
CA CYS A 98 12.72 -1.06 3.97
C CYS A 98 11.67 -0.57 2.95
N VAL A 99 11.40 -1.31 1.88
CA VAL A 99 10.38 -0.94 0.89
C VAL A 99 8.99 -1.16 1.46
N GLY A 100 8.72 -2.32 2.07
CA GLY A 100 7.44 -2.61 2.70
C GLY A 100 7.11 -1.62 3.82
N LYS A 101 8.08 -1.30 4.69
CA LYS A 101 7.92 -0.25 5.72
C LYS A 101 7.55 1.10 5.09
N ARG A 102 8.27 1.51 4.05
CA ARG A 102 8.02 2.77 3.36
C ARG A 102 6.64 2.81 2.70
N VAL A 103 6.22 1.74 2.05
CA VAL A 103 4.87 1.61 1.46
C VAL A 103 3.79 1.78 2.53
N ILE A 104 3.93 1.14 3.69
CA ILE A 104 2.96 1.28 4.79
C ILE A 104 2.91 2.72 5.32
N GLU A 105 4.05 3.40 5.46
CA GLU A 105 4.09 4.81 5.88
C GLU A 105 3.41 5.73 4.86
N LEU A 106 3.68 5.55 3.57
CA LEU A 106 3.04 6.29 2.49
C LEU A 106 1.53 6.07 2.46
N LEU A 107 1.06 4.83 2.65
CA LEU A 107 -0.37 4.50 2.74
C LEU A 107 -1.04 5.15 3.96
N LYS A 108 -0.37 5.20 5.12
CA LYS A 108 -0.87 5.92 6.30
C LYS A 108 -1.01 7.42 6.03
N ALA A 109 -0.01 8.05 5.43
CA ALA A 109 -0.07 9.46 5.08
C ALA A 109 -1.14 9.74 4.01
N TYR A 110 -1.27 8.86 3.01
CA TYR A 110 -2.32 8.95 1.99
C TYR A 110 -3.72 8.85 2.61
N ASN A 111 -3.90 7.92 3.57
CA ASN A 111 -5.15 7.78 4.29
C ASN A 111 -5.53 9.08 5.00
N GLN A 112 -4.60 9.67 5.75
CA GLN A 112 -4.85 10.91 6.49
C GLN A 112 -5.19 12.09 5.58
N LYS A 113 -4.60 12.16 4.38
CA LYS A 113 -4.75 13.30 3.46
C LYS A 113 -5.94 13.19 2.51
N VAL A 114 -6.31 11.97 2.10
CA VAL A 114 -7.25 11.75 0.99
C VAL A 114 -8.38 10.82 1.38
N VAL A 115 -8.05 9.67 1.94
CA VAL A 115 -9.03 8.59 2.10
C VAL A 115 -9.93 8.79 3.32
N SER A 116 -9.34 9.30 4.40
CA SER A 116 -10.00 9.55 5.67
C SER A 116 -10.80 8.33 6.14
N GLU A 117 -10.22 7.13 6.01
CA GLU A 117 -10.77 5.92 6.62
C GLU A 117 -10.25 5.77 8.04
N GLU A 118 -11.15 5.52 8.97
CA GLU A 118 -10.80 5.19 10.35
C GLU A 118 -10.10 3.82 10.42
N LEU A 119 -10.55 2.89 9.57
CA LEU A 119 -10.07 1.51 9.52
C LEU A 119 -9.48 1.16 8.14
N LEU A 120 -8.57 1.98 7.61
CA LEU A 120 -7.76 1.54 6.47
C LEU A 120 -6.83 0.43 6.93
N TYR A 121 -7.07 -0.78 6.46
CA TYR A 121 -6.20 -1.92 6.76
C TYR A 121 -5.23 -2.14 5.60
N ALA A 122 -3.93 -2.07 5.89
CA ALA A 122 -2.89 -2.43 4.95
C ALA A 122 -1.87 -3.35 5.63
N ARG A 123 -1.45 -4.41 4.94
CA ARG A 123 -0.39 -5.31 5.40
C ARG A 123 0.44 -5.82 4.23
N THR A 124 1.67 -6.19 4.52
CA THR A 124 2.54 -6.95 3.62
C THR A 124 2.76 -8.35 4.19
N ILE A 125 2.83 -9.37 3.34
CA ILE A 125 3.20 -10.73 3.74
C ILE A 125 4.17 -11.35 2.71
N PRO A 126 5.20 -12.09 3.17
CA PRO A 126 6.12 -12.77 2.26
C PRO A 126 5.40 -13.77 1.36
N ILE A 127 5.84 -13.87 0.11
CA ILE A 127 5.37 -14.88 -0.84
C ILE A 127 6.48 -15.92 -1.01
N GLU A 128 6.27 -17.11 -0.43
CA GLU A 128 7.20 -18.24 -0.58
C GLU A 128 7.09 -18.86 -1.99
N GLU A 129 5.86 -19.13 -2.43
CA GLU A 129 5.55 -19.69 -3.74
C GLU A 129 4.24 -19.07 -4.27
N GLY A 130 4.16 -18.87 -5.58
CA GLY A 130 2.98 -18.31 -6.21
C GLY A 130 3.00 -18.49 -7.73
N THR A 131 1.83 -18.61 -8.32
CA THR A 131 1.60 -18.56 -9.76
C THR A 131 0.64 -17.42 -10.07
N LEU A 132 0.77 -16.86 -11.28
CA LEU A 132 -0.29 -16.06 -11.89
C LEU A 132 -1.28 -16.99 -12.60
#